data_AF-A0A925V5D8-F1
#
_entry.id   AF-A0A925V5D8-F1
#
_cell.length_a   1.000
_cell.length_b   1.000
_cell.length_c   1.000
_cell.angle_alpha   90.00
_cell.angle_beta   90.00
_cell.angle_gamma   90.00
#
_symmetry.space_group_name_H-M   'P 1'
#
loop_
_entity.id
_entity.type
_entity.pdbx_description
1 polymer ?
#
loop_
_entity_poly.entity_id
_entity_poly.type
_entity_poly.pdbx_seq_one_letter_code
_entity_poly.pdbx_strand_id
1 'polypeptide(L)' 'VVARSLELVVCVARFPDGRTRVVEVAEAAVSPDGSTCTVEIIGIDPRTGTWRHTGAIPSFFAALQRRGIVVDAQMLSG' A
#
# COMPACT_ATOMS: atom_id res chain seq x y z
N VAL A 1 -6.16 -14.23 11.51
CA VAL A 1 -6.53 -12.79 11.63
C VAL A 1 -6.33 -12.17 10.25
N VAL A 2 -7.38 -11.61 9.65
CA VAL A 2 -7.45 -11.16 8.25
C VAL A 2 -6.31 -10.23 7.83
N ALA A 3 -5.72 -9.49 8.77
CA ALA A 3 -4.61 -8.58 8.52
C ALA A 3 -3.40 -9.20 7.80
N ARG A 4 -3.09 -10.49 8.04
CA ARG A 4 -1.97 -11.19 7.35
C ARG A 4 -2.29 -11.58 5.89
N SER A 5 -3.50 -11.29 5.43
CA SER A 5 -3.96 -11.54 4.06
C SER A 5 -4.07 -10.24 3.26
N LEU A 6 -3.74 -9.10 3.86
CA LEU A 6 -3.71 -7.81 3.19
C LEU A 6 -2.26 -7.46 2.88
N GLU A 7 -1.99 -7.12 1.63
CA GLU A 7 -0.65 -6.72 1.18
C GLU A 7 -0.60 -5.24 0.80
N LEU A 8 -1.71 -4.73 0.27
CA LEU A 8 -1.86 -3.34 -0.16
C LEU A 8 -3.16 -2.76 0.38
N VAL A 9 -3.10 -1.49 0.76
CA VAL A 9 -4.23 -0.66 1.14
C VAL A 9 -4.27 0.53 0.18
N VAL A 10 -5.44 0.75 -0.42
CA VAL A 10 -5.70 1.92 -1.26
C VAL A 10 -6.70 2.80 -0.52
N CYS A 11 -6.26 3.96 -0.07
CA CYS A 11 -7.13 4.91 0.64
C CYS A 11 -7.81 5.82 -0.37
N VAL A 12 -9.11 6.05 -0.15
CA VAL A 12 -9.89 7.02 -0.94
C VAL A 12 -10.52 8.06 -0.04
N ALA A 13 -10.65 9.28 -0.53
CA ALA A 13 -11.33 10.36 0.16
C ALA A 13 -12.32 11.07 -0.77
N ARG A 14 -13.41 11.57 -0.18
CA ARG A 14 -14.37 12.43 -0.87
C ARG A 14 -13.95 13.88 -0.74
N PHE A 15 -13.90 14.58 -1.87
CA PHE A 15 -13.50 15.97 -1.96
C PHE A 15 -14.72 16.91 -1.98
N PRO A 16 -14.55 18.21 -1.68
CA PRO A 16 -15.64 19.20 -1.70
C PRO A 16 -16.37 19.33 -3.04
N ASP A 17 -15.71 18.95 -4.15
CA ASP A 17 -16.33 18.89 -5.48
C ASP A 17 -17.23 17.66 -5.69
N GLY A 18 -17.47 16.89 -4.64
CA GLY A 18 -18.34 15.72 -4.62
C GLY A 18 -17.69 14.44 -5.12
N ARG A 19 -16.46 14.48 -5.68
CA ARG A 19 -15.77 13.30 -6.23
C ARG A 19 -14.99 12.54 -5.16
N THR A 20 -14.97 11.22 -5.27
CA THR A 20 -14.07 10.34 -4.51
C THR A 20 -12.81 10.10 -5.32
N ARG A 21 -11.65 10.21 -4.69
CA ARG A 21 -10.35 10.00 -5.35
C ARG A 21 -9.45 9.15 -4.47
N VAL A 22 -8.54 8.41 -5.09
CA VAL A 22 -7.42 7.78 -4.38
C VAL A 22 -6.55 8.88 -3.80
N VAL A 23 -6.16 8.72 -2.53
CA VAL A 23 -5.31 9.67 -1.81
C VAL A 23 -4.07 9.02 -1.21
N GLU A 24 -4.03 7.69 -1.18
CA GLU A 24 -2.88 6.93 -0.66
C GLU A 24 -2.85 5.54 -1.27
N VAL A 25 -1.64 5.04 -1.50
CA VAL A 25 -1.37 3.61 -1.64
C VAL A 25 -0.29 3.25 -0.63
N ALA A 26 -0.58 2.26 0.20
CA ALA A 26 0.29 1.81 1.26
C ALA A 26 0.43 0.29 1.25
N GLU A 27 1.60 -0.20 1.65
CA GLU A 27 1.80 -1.61 1.95
C GLU A 27 1.31 -1.92 3.36
N ALA A 28 0.56 -3.01 3.51
CA ALA A 28 0.15 -3.51 4.81
C ALA A 28 1.30 -4.31 5.43
N ALA A 29 1.54 -4.09 6.72
CA ALA A 29 2.52 -4.82 7.51
C ALA A 29 1.88 -5.31 8.81
N VAL A 30 2.29 -6.50 9.25
CA VAL A 30 1.85 -7.08 10.53
C VAL A 30 3.08 -7.30 11.39
N SER A 31 3.12 -6.60 12.53
CA SER A 31 4.18 -6.69 13.52
C SER A 31 4.19 -8.05 14.24
N PRO A 32 5.30 -8.43 14.90
CA PRO A 32 5.38 -9.68 15.65
C PRO A 32 4.34 -9.81 16.77
N ASP A 33 3.91 -8.69 17.35
CA ASP A 33 2.86 -8.62 18.38
C ASP A 33 1.43 -8.76 17.82
N GLY A 34 1.28 -8.91 16.49
CA GLY A 34 0.00 -9.01 15.80
C GLY A 34 -0.66 -7.69 15.48
N SER A 35 -0.05 -6.54 15.84
CA SER A 35 -0.51 -5.23 15.39
C SER A 35 -0.36 -5.09 13.87
N THR A 36 -1.26 -4.34 13.26
CA THR A 36 -1.23 -4.03 11.83
C THR A 36 -0.84 -2.57 11.66
N CYS A 37 0.09 -2.30 10.76
CA CYS A 37 0.47 -0.96 10.35
C CYS A 37 0.48 -0.87 8.83
N THR A 38 0.48 0.35 8.32
CA THR A 38 0.65 0.63 6.90
C THR A 38 1.91 1.43 6.69
N VAL A 39 2.60 1.14 5.59
CA VAL A 39 3.74 1.92 5.11
C VAL A 39 3.30 2.61 3.83
N GLU A 40 3.10 3.92 3.90
CA GLU A 40 2.73 4.75 2.75
C GLU A 40 3.82 4.66 1.67
N ILE A 41 3.42 4.33 0.44
CA ILE A 41 4.29 4.29 -0.75
C ILE A 41 4.15 5.59 -1.52
N ILE A 42 2.89 5.98 -1.77
CA ILE A 42 2.51 7.25 -2.38
C ILE A 42 1.29 7.81 -1.66
N GLY A 43 1.23 9.13 -1.57
CA GLY A 43 0.06 9.81 -1.02
C GLY A 43 -0.08 11.22 -1.54
N ILE A 44 -1.26 11.78 -1.35
CA ILE A 44 -1.55 13.18 -1.66
C ILE A 44 -1.08 14.05 -0.48
N ASP A 45 -0.33 15.11 -0.78
CA ASP A 45 -0.14 16.18 0.20
C ASP A 45 -1.48 16.92 0.34
N PRO A 46 -2.10 16.93 1.53
CA PRO A 46 -3.41 17.54 1.71
C PRO A 46 -3.40 19.07 1.61
N ARG A 47 -2.24 19.73 1.76
CA ARG A 47 -2.10 21.17 1.63
C ARG A 47 -1.96 21.61 0.17
N THR A 48 -1.19 20.87 -0.62
CA THR A 48 -0.91 21.25 -2.01
C THR A 48 -1.76 20.47 -3.02
N GLY A 49 -2.36 19.36 -2.63
CA GLY A 49 -3.11 18.45 -3.49
C GLY A 49 -2.24 17.66 -4.48
N THR A 50 -0.92 17.71 -4.33
CA THR A 50 0.03 17.04 -5.25
C THR A 50 0.41 15.66 -4.71
N TRP A 51 0.69 14.72 -5.61
CA TRP A 51 1.22 13.41 -5.24
C TRP A 51 2.66 13.53 -4.73
N ARG A 52 2.94 12.79 -3.66
CA ARG A 52 4.24 12.63 -3.02
C ARG A 52 4.61 11.16 -3.00
N HIS A 53 5.83 10.86 -3.42
CA HIS A 53 6.46 9.57 -3.14
C HIS A 53 7.18 9.64 -1.79
N THR A 54 6.99 8.63 -0.96
CA THR A 54 7.68 8.55 0.34
C THR A 54 9.11 8.01 0.22
N GLY A 55 9.44 7.41 -0.93
CA GLY A 55 10.67 6.66 -1.13
C GLY A 55 10.62 5.23 -0.57
N ALA A 56 9.49 4.81 0.01
CA ALA A 56 9.29 3.43 0.41
C ALA A 56 9.28 2.52 -0.82
N ILE A 57 10.08 1.46 -0.78
CA ILE A 57 10.13 0.44 -1.83
C ILE A 57 9.17 -0.68 -1.42
N PRO A 58 8.10 -0.94 -2.20
CA PRO A 58 7.16 -2.01 -1.87
C PRO A 58 7.85 -3.36 -1.83
N SER A 59 7.61 -4.13 -0.77
CA SER A 59 8.24 -5.43 -0.50
C SER A 59 7.26 -6.61 -0.58
N PHE A 60 5.98 -6.32 -0.81
CA PHE A 60 4.91 -7.30 -0.64
C PHE A 60 5.07 -8.53 -1.54
N PHE A 61 5.55 -8.39 -2.78
CA PHE A 61 5.84 -9.54 -3.64
C PHE A 61 6.94 -10.45 -3.05
N ALA A 62 8.01 -9.87 -2.50
CA ALA A 62 9.05 -10.63 -1.81
C ALA A 62 8.51 -11.27 -0.51
N ALA A 63 7.56 -10.62 0.17
CA ALA A 63 6.88 -11.20 1.33
C ALA A 63 5.99 -12.40 0.95
N LEU A 64 5.26 -12.33 -0.17
CA LEU A 64 4.47 -13.42 -0.72
C LEU A 64 5.35 -14.63 -1.10
N GLN A 65 6.48 -14.37 -1.78
CA GLN A 65 7.44 -15.43 -2.13
C GLN A 65 8.00 -16.14 -0.89
N ARG A 66 8.36 -15.40 0.17
CA ARG A 66 8.81 -15.98 1.45
C ARG A 66 7.73 -16.83 2.14
N ARG A 67 6.45 -16.59 1.84
CA ARG A 67 5.30 -17.40 2.30
C ARG A 67 5.03 -18.62 1.41
N GLY A 68 5.83 -18.84 0.36
CA GLY A 68 5.65 -19.94 -0.59
C GLY A 68 4.61 -19.68 -1.68
N ILE A 69 4.17 -18.43 -1.85
CA ILE A 69 3.22 -18.05 -2.90
C ILE A 69 4.00 -17.75 -4.18
N VAL A 70 3.57 -18.34 -5.29
CA VAL A 70 4.19 -18.12 -6.60
C VAL A 70 3.86 -16.71 -7.08
N VAL A 71 4.89 -15.90 -7.30
CA VAL A 71 4.81 -14.58 -7.95
C VAL A 71 5.52 -14.71 -9.29
N ASP A 72 4.81 -14.45 -10.38
CA ASP A 72 5.37 -14.52 -11.73
C ASP A 72 6.36 -13.37 -11.95
N ALA A 73 7.52 -13.66 -12.52
CA ALA A 73 8.54 -12.65 -12.82
C ALA A 73 8.02 -11.57 -13.79
N GLN A 74 7.09 -11.90 -14.68
CA GLN A 74 6.45 -10.95 -15.60
C GLN A 74 5.62 -9.88 -14.86
N MET A 75 5.15 -10.17 -13.63
CA MET A 75 4.44 -9.18 -12.82
C MET A 75 5.35 -8.07 -12.28
N LEU A 76 6.67 -8.31 -12.27
CA LEU A 76 7.67 -7.39 -11.72
C LEU A 76 8.39 -6.58 -12.81
N SER A 77 8.28 -7.00 -14.07
CA SER A 77 8.79 -6.26 -15.23
C SER A 77 7.74 -5.27 -15.72
N GLY A 78 7.63 -4.14 -15.02
CA GLY A 78 6.89 -2.96 -15.48
C GLY A 78 7.72 -2.10 -16.43
#